data_AF-A0A0S8AEB8-F1
#
_entry.id   AF-A0A0S8AEB8-F1
#
_cell.length_a   1.000
_cell.length_b   1.000
_cell.length_c   1.000
_cell.angle_alpha   90.00
_cell.angle_beta   90.00
_cell.angle_gamma   90.00
#
_symmetry.space_group_name_H-M   'P 1'
#
loop_
_entity.id
_entity.type
_entity.pdbx_description
1 polymer ?
#
loop_
_entity_poly.entity_id
_entity_poly.type
_entity_poly.pdbx_seq_one_letter_code
_entity_poly.pdbx_strand_id
1 'polypeptide(L)'
;MKGKALIFTAGLLVISLSVFAQDDVTIDNQGNITTGTSASGKLEVTGSSAGKAVVGLSSGTGGTGVYGENTTTGNQGFVGGYSFGIYGINTGSGNYGYVGSTGRGVMGYHNSSGNYGVLGDSNYGVYGNSSGGYAGYFQGNARVTGTLTVDGAVSGPFIGDITGVAAGTGMTGGGTGGDVTINVDFGGTGVSNQVSRTDHTHSGSDITSGAVSETNIDPLITRDGEIMPTVLGNDGAGSTLDADLVDGQHASDIIAAATDEVRTAISACGTAISSSGSYYVTGNLTTTGTCITVTADNVTIDLMGFVLTGDGAGADYGIYINNVSNVEVKNGTVANFYRGLYAYNGSATESSNRVTNVRAMANSSQGIYLVSYNNLVKECAAADNVGDGIYAGAGSTVTNNTAYNNQGTRGIYGDTGSTVTNNTAYNNQGTYGILANAGSTVTNNTAYNNQGYGIYAST
;
A
#
# COMPACT_ATOMS: atom_id res chain seq x y z
N MET A 1 15.73 100.06 66.44
CA MET A 1 15.22 100.81 67.60
C MET A 1 16.26 101.84 68.02
N LYS A 2 15.87 103.12 68.12
CA LYS A 2 16.69 104.20 68.67
C LYS A 2 16.76 104.05 70.19
N GLY A 3 17.94 104.15 70.76
CA GLY A 3 18.15 104.31 72.20
C GLY A 3 19.43 105.11 72.44
N LYS A 4 19.30 106.43 72.58
CA LYS A 4 20.35 107.27 73.15
C LYS A 4 20.28 107.13 74.67
N ALA A 5 21.40 106.78 75.30
CA ALA A 5 21.65 107.10 76.70
C ALA A 5 23.05 107.72 76.79
N LEU A 6 23.08 108.91 77.35
CA LEU A 6 24.21 109.80 77.56
C LEU A 6 24.59 109.73 79.05
N ILE A 7 25.89 109.83 79.37
CA ILE A 7 26.53 110.56 80.49
C ILE A 7 27.68 109.79 81.19
N PHE A 8 28.89 110.30 80.91
CA PHE A 8 30.10 110.58 81.71
C PHE A 8 30.68 109.56 82.72
N THR A 9 31.93 109.13 82.45
CA THR A 9 33.10 109.48 83.30
C THR A 9 34.44 109.14 82.60
N ALA A 10 35.38 110.09 82.67
CA ALA A 10 36.83 110.02 82.44
C ALA A 10 37.39 109.39 81.13
N GLY A 11 37.78 110.26 80.19
CA GLY A 11 39.02 110.10 79.41
C GLY A 11 39.03 109.13 78.22
N LEU A 12 38.36 109.48 77.12
CA LEU A 12 38.78 109.04 75.78
C LEU A 12 38.22 109.98 74.70
N LEU A 13 39.09 110.71 74.00
CA LEU A 13 38.74 111.45 72.79
C LEU A 13 38.46 110.43 71.67
N VAL A 14 37.19 110.05 71.47
CA VAL A 14 36.78 109.24 70.32
C VAL A 14 36.42 110.18 69.18
N ILE A 15 37.29 110.23 68.18
CA ILE A 15 36.97 110.77 66.86
C ILE A 15 36.03 109.75 66.20
N SER A 16 34.75 110.09 66.02
CA SER A 16 33.81 109.25 65.26
C SER A 16 34.10 109.37 63.77
N LEU A 17 34.98 108.51 63.24
CA LEU A 17 35.00 108.22 61.80
C LEU A 17 33.95 107.14 61.52
N SER A 18 32.90 107.50 60.79
CA SER A 18 31.94 106.57 60.21
C SER A 18 32.59 105.91 58.98
N VAL A 19 33.04 104.66 59.09
CA VAL A 19 33.66 103.89 57.98
C VAL A 19 32.75 102.75 57.53
N PHE A 20 31.51 103.06 57.18
CA PHE A 20 30.65 102.11 56.46
C PHE A 20 30.21 102.76 55.14
N ALA A 21 30.73 102.21 54.03
CA ALA A 21 30.32 102.55 52.68
C ALA A 21 28.81 102.39 52.54
N GLN A 22 28.12 103.46 52.19
CA GLN A 22 26.66 103.57 52.22
C GLN A 22 26.00 103.18 50.89
N ASP A 23 26.78 102.66 49.92
CA ASP A 23 26.38 102.63 48.51
C ASP A 23 26.07 101.24 47.95
N ASP A 24 26.33 100.14 48.67
CA ASP A 24 26.19 98.79 48.10
C ASP A 24 24.80 98.15 48.31
N VAL A 25 24.10 98.45 49.42
CA VAL A 25 22.73 98.00 49.69
C VAL A 25 21.97 99.09 50.46
N THR A 26 20.84 99.53 49.92
CA THR A 26 19.93 100.47 50.57
C THR A 26 18.59 99.80 50.87
N ILE A 27 17.99 100.14 52.01
CA ILE A 27 16.63 99.72 52.40
C ILE A 27 15.80 100.99 52.61
N ASP A 28 14.75 101.16 51.81
CA ASP A 28 13.88 102.34 51.92
C ASP A 28 12.83 102.21 53.05
N ASN A 29 12.05 103.27 53.28
CA ASN A 29 11.01 103.28 54.31
C ASN A 29 9.75 102.49 53.93
N GLN A 30 9.69 101.92 52.72
CA GLN A 30 8.71 100.92 52.31
C GLN A 30 9.25 99.48 52.51
N GLY A 31 10.51 99.32 52.91
CA GLY A 31 11.15 98.02 53.11
C GLY A 31 11.70 97.40 51.84
N ASN A 32 11.76 98.16 50.73
CA ASN A 32 12.39 97.67 49.50
C ASN A 32 13.90 97.64 49.70
N ILE A 33 14.52 96.53 49.30
CA ILE A 33 15.97 96.35 49.32
C ILE A 33 16.49 96.55 47.91
N THR A 34 17.35 97.55 47.72
CA THR A 34 18.03 97.83 46.44
C THR A 34 19.52 97.69 46.61
N THR A 35 20.18 96.96 45.71
CA THR A 35 21.64 96.93 45.64
C THR A 35 22.16 98.11 44.81
N GLY A 36 23.35 98.62 45.14
CA GLY A 36 24.01 99.72 44.43
C GLY A 36 24.31 99.45 42.95
N THR A 37 24.58 100.51 42.18
CA THR A 37 24.95 100.44 40.76
C THR A 37 26.40 99.98 40.60
N SER A 38 26.63 98.68 40.52
CA SER A 38 27.92 98.07 40.13
C SER A 38 27.73 97.23 38.87
N ALA A 39 28.75 97.19 38.00
CA ALA A 39 28.75 96.40 36.76
C ALA A 39 28.48 94.90 36.98
N SER A 40 28.61 94.43 38.23
CA SER A 40 28.35 93.05 38.68
C SER A 40 27.54 93.01 39.99
N GLY A 41 26.60 93.93 40.19
CA GLY A 41 25.74 93.94 41.38
C GLY A 41 25.00 92.60 41.54
N LYS A 42 25.31 91.86 42.62
CA LYS A 42 24.71 90.56 42.95
C LYS A 42 24.08 90.64 44.34
N LEU A 43 22.79 90.40 44.45
CA LEU A 43 22.15 90.09 45.73
C LEU A 43 22.23 88.58 45.96
N GLU A 44 23.12 88.15 46.85
CA GLU A 44 23.27 86.74 47.23
C GLU A 44 22.53 86.44 48.53
N VAL A 45 21.52 85.57 48.47
CA VAL A 45 20.78 85.08 49.63
C VAL A 45 21.07 83.60 49.80
N THR A 46 21.86 83.24 50.83
CA THR A 46 22.26 81.85 51.11
C THR A 46 21.79 81.40 52.50
N GLY A 47 21.52 80.09 52.64
CA GLY A 47 21.14 79.46 53.91
C GLY A 47 21.67 78.03 53.97
N SER A 48 22.14 77.61 55.15
CA SER A 48 22.82 76.32 55.38
C SER A 48 21.89 75.18 55.86
N SER A 49 20.59 75.46 56.04
CA SER A 49 19.61 74.43 56.42
C SER A 49 18.77 73.99 55.22
N ALA A 50 18.16 72.79 55.26
CA ALA A 50 17.30 72.23 54.20
C ALA A 50 16.02 73.04 53.87
N GLY A 51 15.90 74.25 54.41
CA GLY A 51 14.84 75.20 54.10
C GLY A 51 15.06 75.91 52.75
N LYS A 52 14.06 76.72 52.36
CA LYS A 52 14.10 77.51 51.12
C LYS A 52 14.89 78.79 51.36
N ALA A 53 15.88 79.09 50.51
CA ALA A 53 16.70 80.31 50.62
C ALA A 53 15.91 81.60 50.32
N VAL A 54 14.93 81.53 49.41
CA VAL A 54 13.99 82.62 49.11
C VAL A 54 12.58 82.04 49.11
N VAL A 55 11.68 82.65 49.87
CA VAL A 55 10.25 82.29 49.90
C VAL A 55 9.43 83.53 49.55
N GLY A 56 8.96 83.57 48.30
CA GLY A 56 7.96 84.55 47.87
C GLY A 56 6.56 84.04 48.20
N LEU A 57 5.88 84.69 49.15
CA LEU A 57 4.47 84.41 49.46
C LEU A 57 3.61 85.54 48.94
N SER A 58 2.63 85.21 48.12
CA SER A 58 1.61 86.15 47.65
C SER A 58 0.23 85.57 47.90
N SER A 59 -0.71 86.41 48.31
CA SER A 59 -2.09 86.02 48.61
C SER A 59 -3.06 86.95 47.87
N GLY A 60 -4.21 86.42 47.45
CA GLY A 60 -5.17 87.14 46.59
C GLY A 60 -5.02 86.83 45.10
N THR A 61 -5.97 87.32 44.29
CA THR A 61 -5.95 87.14 42.84
C THR A 61 -4.88 88.02 42.20
N GLY A 62 -3.98 87.45 41.38
CA GLY A 62 -2.98 88.19 40.61
C GLY A 62 -1.61 88.37 41.27
N GLY A 63 -1.43 87.85 42.48
CA GLY A 63 -0.14 87.84 43.15
C GLY A 63 0.86 86.82 42.56
N THR A 64 2.14 87.14 42.61
CA THR A 64 3.25 86.23 42.27
C THR A 64 4.22 86.12 43.44
N GLY A 65 4.75 84.93 43.69
CA GLY A 65 5.70 84.71 44.78
C GLY A 65 7.01 85.44 44.52
N VAL A 66 7.69 85.10 43.42
CA VAL A 66 8.93 85.76 42.99
C VAL A 66 8.72 86.30 41.59
N TYR A 67 8.98 87.59 41.38
CA TYR A 67 8.83 88.27 40.11
C TYR A 67 10.17 88.89 39.68
N GLY A 68 10.50 88.72 38.41
CA GLY A 68 11.66 89.34 37.77
C GLY A 68 11.25 90.05 36.49
N GLU A 69 11.77 91.25 36.31
CA GLU A 69 11.57 92.06 35.11
C GLU A 69 12.88 92.68 34.67
N ASN A 70 13.18 92.58 33.38
CA ASN A 70 14.25 93.32 32.75
C ASN A 70 13.67 94.60 32.15
N THR A 71 13.85 95.74 32.81
CA THR A 71 13.26 97.02 32.41
C THR A 71 13.76 97.55 31.07
N THR A 72 14.92 97.08 30.57
CA THR A 72 15.46 97.47 29.26
C THR A 72 14.75 96.73 28.12
N THR A 73 14.47 95.44 28.28
CA THR A 73 13.87 94.59 27.24
C THR A 73 12.36 94.38 27.44
N GLY A 74 11.86 94.70 28.63
CA GLY A 74 10.50 94.41 29.09
C GLY A 74 10.25 92.94 29.43
N ASN A 75 11.25 92.05 29.30
CA ASN A 75 11.07 90.63 29.56
C ASN A 75 10.73 90.36 31.02
N GLN A 76 9.70 89.55 31.25
CA GLN A 76 9.16 89.29 32.58
C GLN A 76 9.11 87.79 32.85
N GLY A 77 9.26 87.42 34.11
CA GLY A 77 9.04 86.06 34.56
C GLY A 77 8.73 85.99 36.04
N PHE A 78 7.98 84.96 36.44
CA PHE A 78 7.65 84.74 37.83
C PHE A 78 7.55 83.28 38.20
N VAL A 79 7.67 83.03 39.51
CA VAL A 79 7.49 81.74 40.16
C VAL A 79 6.40 81.87 41.22
N GLY A 80 5.47 80.90 41.25
CA GLY A 80 4.36 80.84 42.20
C GLY A 80 3.30 81.90 41.93
N GLY A 81 2.75 81.94 40.71
CA GLY A 81 1.63 82.81 40.39
C GLY A 81 0.27 82.13 40.58
N TYR A 82 -0.79 82.93 40.54
CA TYR A 82 -2.17 82.44 40.68
C TYR A 82 -2.57 81.39 39.62
N SER A 83 -2.13 81.56 38.36
CA SER A 83 -2.52 80.69 37.23
C SER A 83 -1.42 79.71 36.79
N PHE A 84 -0.17 79.96 37.18
CA PHE A 84 1.00 79.24 36.70
C PHE A 84 2.03 79.06 37.82
N GLY A 85 2.59 77.85 37.95
CA GLY A 85 3.72 77.59 38.83
C GLY A 85 4.96 78.37 38.42
N ILE A 86 5.25 78.46 37.12
CA ILE A 86 6.30 79.30 36.54
C ILE A 86 5.78 79.92 35.25
N TYR A 87 6.07 81.19 35.01
CA TYR A 87 5.71 81.90 33.78
C TYR A 87 6.87 82.76 33.30
N GLY A 88 7.02 82.87 31.98
CA GLY A 88 7.96 83.81 31.36
C GLY A 88 7.41 84.34 30.04
N ILE A 89 7.66 85.63 29.78
CA ILE A 89 7.32 86.30 28.53
C ILE A 89 8.48 87.17 28.05
N ASN A 90 8.75 87.10 26.76
CA ASN A 90 9.54 88.09 26.05
C ASN A 90 8.58 89.11 25.45
N THR A 91 8.54 90.32 25.98
CA THR A 91 7.60 91.36 25.53
C THR A 91 7.93 91.89 24.14
N GLY A 92 9.21 91.83 23.73
CA GLY A 92 9.64 92.26 22.40
C GLY A 92 9.13 91.35 21.29
N SER A 93 9.16 90.02 21.48
CA SER A 93 8.65 89.06 20.50
C SER A 93 7.20 88.62 20.76
N GLY A 94 6.70 88.81 21.98
CA GLY A 94 5.42 88.26 22.47
C GLY A 94 5.48 86.76 22.80
N ASN A 95 6.66 86.13 22.67
CA ASN A 95 6.80 84.70 22.97
C ASN A 95 6.69 84.48 24.48
N TYR A 96 5.92 83.48 24.88
CA TYR A 96 5.75 83.15 26.29
C TYR A 96 5.73 81.66 26.52
N GLY A 97 5.93 81.27 27.76
CA GLY A 97 5.81 79.89 28.20
C GLY A 97 5.54 79.80 29.69
N TYR A 98 5.01 78.66 30.11
CA TYR A 98 4.70 78.41 31.50
C TYR A 98 4.79 76.93 31.88
N VAL A 99 4.93 76.70 33.18
CA VAL A 99 4.93 75.37 33.81
C VAL A 99 3.90 75.36 34.93
N GLY A 100 3.12 74.28 35.01
CA GLY A 100 2.17 74.01 36.07
C GLY A 100 0.98 74.98 36.05
N SER A 101 0.15 74.91 35.02
CA SER A 101 -1.18 75.53 35.02
C SER A 101 -2.25 74.52 35.40
N THR A 102 -3.50 74.97 35.55
CA THR A 102 -4.64 74.08 35.81
C THR A 102 -4.97 73.15 34.63
N GLY A 103 -4.56 73.49 33.41
CA GLY A 103 -4.88 72.71 32.20
C GLY A 103 -3.69 72.03 31.53
N ARG A 104 -2.45 72.47 31.81
CA ARG A 104 -1.24 72.02 31.11
C ARG A 104 -0.04 71.93 32.04
N GLY A 105 0.73 70.85 31.90
CA GLY A 105 2.01 70.67 32.59
C GLY A 105 3.06 71.68 32.15
N VAL A 106 3.30 71.79 30.85
CA VAL A 106 4.21 72.79 30.24
C VAL A 106 3.62 73.32 28.93
N MET A 107 3.75 74.61 28.67
CA MET A 107 3.40 75.23 27.41
C MET A 107 4.47 76.21 26.94
N GLY A 108 4.73 76.22 25.62
CA GLY A 108 5.44 77.29 24.94
C GLY A 108 4.64 77.82 23.76
N TYR A 109 4.67 79.14 23.55
CA TYR A 109 3.98 79.84 22.48
C TYR A 109 4.94 80.79 21.76
N HIS A 110 4.99 80.68 20.43
CA HIS A 110 5.74 81.58 19.57
C HIS A 110 4.78 82.52 18.85
N ASN A 111 4.80 83.80 19.21
CA ASN A 111 3.73 84.73 18.87
C ASN A 111 3.68 85.10 17.38
N SER A 112 4.82 85.28 16.73
CA SER A 112 4.81 85.68 15.31
C SER A 112 4.38 84.56 14.35
N SER A 113 4.56 83.29 14.71
CA SER A 113 4.11 82.15 13.90
C SER A 113 2.80 81.54 14.38
N GLY A 114 2.39 81.84 15.61
CA GLY A 114 1.25 81.19 16.28
C GLY A 114 1.54 79.74 16.71
N ASN A 115 2.77 79.25 16.51
CA ASN A 115 3.11 77.87 16.82
C ASN A 115 3.17 77.67 18.34
N TYR A 116 2.65 76.54 18.81
CA TYR A 116 2.69 76.20 20.22
C TYR A 116 2.89 74.72 20.46
N GLY A 117 3.49 74.43 21.61
CA GLY A 117 3.75 73.08 22.08
C GLY A 117 3.25 72.92 23.51
N VAL A 118 2.67 71.76 23.80
CA VAL A 118 2.14 71.40 25.10
C VAL A 118 2.66 70.03 25.52
N LEU A 119 3.04 69.91 26.79
CA LEU A 119 3.33 68.64 27.46
C LEU A 119 2.39 68.50 28.66
N GLY A 120 1.65 67.39 28.70
CA GLY A 120 0.69 67.08 29.77
C GLY A 120 -0.56 67.96 29.70
N ASP A 121 -1.31 67.89 28.61
CA ASP A 121 -2.67 68.43 28.47
C ASP A 121 -3.71 67.36 28.86
N SER A 122 -4.92 67.78 29.21
CA SER A 122 -6.05 66.86 29.46
C SER A 122 -6.37 65.92 28.28
N ASN A 123 -6.11 66.35 27.04
CA ASN A 123 -6.42 65.57 25.84
C ASN A 123 -5.19 64.90 25.22
N TYR A 124 -3.99 65.40 25.50
CA TYR A 124 -2.76 64.98 24.80
C TYR A 124 -1.57 64.93 25.74
N GLY A 125 -0.81 63.82 25.69
CA GLY A 125 0.48 63.72 26.39
C GLY A 125 1.49 64.73 25.84
N VAL A 126 1.63 64.78 24.51
CA VAL A 126 2.42 65.78 23.77
C VAL A 126 1.57 66.29 22.62
N TYR A 127 1.47 67.60 22.48
CA TYR A 127 0.76 68.22 21.36
C TYR A 127 1.58 69.36 20.77
N GLY A 128 1.78 69.32 19.45
CA GLY A 128 2.39 70.40 18.69
C GLY A 128 1.37 70.96 17.69
N ASN A 129 1.38 72.27 17.53
CA ASN A 129 0.60 72.96 16.51
C ASN A 129 1.49 73.92 15.74
N SER A 130 1.40 73.85 14.41
CA SER A 130 2.13 74.72 13.50
C SER A 130 1.23 75.13 12.34
N SER A 131 1.18 76.42 12.05
CA SER A 131 0.36 77.00 10.98
C SER A 131 1.05 76.96 9.60
N GLY A 132 2.37 76.74 9.57
CA GLY A 132 3.20 76.87 8.36
C GLY A 132 4.27 75.79 8.20
N GLY A 133 4.16 74.68 8.93
CA GLY A 133 5.13 73.59 8.84
C GLY A 133 4.75 72.40 9.70
N TYR A 134 5.74 71.65 10.17
CA TYR A 134 5.52 70.45 10.95
C TYR A 134 5.15 70.78 12.40
N ALA A 135 4.10 70.14 12.92
CA ALA A 135 3.74 70.17 14.34
C ALA A 135 4.83 69.57 15.25
N GLY A 136 5.64 68.64 14.71
CA GLY A 136 6.83 68.10 15.36
C GLY A 136 7.88 67.75 14.32
N TYR A 137 9.16 67.89 14.67
CA TYR A 137 10.30 67.56 13.82
C TYR A 137 11.23 66.59 14.56
N PHE A 138 11.27 65.34 14.11
CA PHE A 138 12.05 64.27 14.73
C PHE A 138 13.26 63.95 13.86
N GLN A 139 14.47 64.22 14.35
CA GLN A 139 15.70 63.81 13.70
C GLN A 139 16.07 62.41 14.20
N GLY A 140 16.22 61.45 13.28
CA GLY A 140 16.49 60.05 13.59
C GLY A 140 15.23 59.18 13.65
N ASN A 141 15.35 57.99 14.23
CA ASN A 141 14.29 56.99 14.23
C ASN A 141 13.24 57.31 15.31
N ALA A 142 11.99 57.45 14.90
CA ALA A 142 10.84 57.48 15.81
C ALA A 142 10.30 56.05 15.99
N ARG A 143 10.13 55.62 17.24
CA ARG A 143 9.48 54.34 17.58
C ARG A 143 8.14 54.61 18.25
N VAL A 144 7.08 54.10 17.63
CA VAL A 144 5.73 54.07 18.22
C VAL A 144 5.48 52.63 18.66
N THR A 145 5.29 52.41 19.96
CA THR A 145 5.00 51.07 20.52
C THR A 145 3.51 50.75 20.50
N GLY A 146 2.65 51.76 20.38
CA GLY A 146 1.22 51.62 20.16
C GLY A 146 0.84 51.80 18.69
N THR A 147 -0.45 51.98 18.43
CA THR A 147 -0.97 52.26 17.10
C THR A 147 -0.67 53.69 16.68
N LEU A 148 -0.08 53.86 15.49
CA LEU A 148 0.01 55.14 14.83
C LEU A 148 -1.26 55.35 13.98
N THR A 149 -2.10 56.32 14.36
CA THR A 149 -3.21 56.78 13.53
C THR A 149 -2.76 58.02 12.76
N VAL A 150 -3.01 58.03 11.44
CA VAL A 150 -2.66 59.16 10.56
C VAL A 150 -3.93 59.62 9.86
N ASP A 151 -4.50 60.75 10.28
CA ASP A 151 -5.72 61.34 9.69
C ASP A 151 -5.43 62.13 8.39
N GLY A 152 -4.53 61.61 7.56
CA GLY A 152 -4.02 62.25 6.34
C GLY A 152 -3.04 61.34 5.60
N ALA A 153 -2.24 61.92 4.70
CA ALA A 153 -1.27 61.15 3.94
C ALA A 153 0.09 61.10 4.66
N VAL A 154 0.70 59.91 4.71
CA VAL A 154 2.13 59.80 4.96
C VAL A 154 2.85 60.07 3.64
N SER A 155 3.42 61.26 3.51
CA SER A 155 4.21 61.64 2.34
C SER A 155 5.64 61.15 2.50
N GLY A 156 6.01 60.11 1.75
CA GLY A 156 7.36 59.57 1.69
C GLY A 156 7.57 58.74 0.43
N PRO A 157 8.82 58.54 -0.04
CA PRO A 157 9.12 57.94 -1.34
C PRO A 157 8.70 56.46 -1.51
N PHE A 158 8.11 55.81 -0.50
CA PHE A 158 7.62 54.44 -0.61
C PHE A 158 6.46 54.19 0.36
N ILE A 159 5.21 54.24 -0.11
CA ILE A 159 4.10 53.50 0.49
C ILE A 159 3.14 53.02 -0.61
N GLY A 160 3.62 52.06 -1.40
CA GLY A 160 2.80 50.92 -1.77
C GLY A 160 3.43 49.73 -1.07
N ASP A 161 2.64 48.88 -0.40
CA ASP A 161 3.19 47.68 0.28
C ASP A 161 3.75 46.64 -0.71
N ILE A 162 3.65 46.91 -2.02
CA ILE A 162 4.19 46.09 -3.10
C ILE A 162 5.09 46.98 -3.98
N THR A 163 6.40 46.76 -3.93
CA THR A 163 7.40 47.58 -4.62
C THR A 163 7.79 47.08 -6.03
N GLY A 164 7.09 46.09 -6.57
CA GLY A 164 7.21 45.65 -7.96
C GLY A 164 6.77 44.21 -8.21
N VAL A 165 6.13 43.94 -9.35
CA VAL A 165 5.85 42.59 -9.85
C VAL A 165 6.43 42.48 -11.26
N ALA A 166 7.47 41.67 -11.44
CA ALA A 166 7.97 41.33 -12.77
C ALA A 166 7.06 40.23 -13.35
N ALA A 167 6.05 40.62 -14.12
CA ALA A 167 5.16 39.66 -14.77
C ALA A 167 5.92 38.90 -15.87
N GLY A 168 6.04 37.58 -15.72
CA GLY A 168 6.44 36.68 -16.81
C GLY A 168 5.28 36.40 -17.77
N THR A 169 5.53 35.64 -18.83
CA THR A 169 4.48 35.14 -19.73
C THR A 169 3.36 34.44 -18.94
N GLY A 170 2.12 34.90 -19.07
CA GLY A 170 0.94 34.36 -18.38
C GLY A 170 0.39 35.22 -17.23
N MET A 171 1.09 36.29 -16.83
CA MET A 171 0.57 37.32 -15.92
C MET A 171 0.50 38.66 -16.66
N THR A 172 -0.62 39.36 -16.53
CA THR A 172 -0.81 40.72 -17.06
C THR A 172 -1.42 41.62 -15.98
N GLY A 173 -1.23 42.93 -16.07
CA GLY A 173 -1.64 43.87 -15.04
C GLY A 173 -0.52 44.27 -14.07
N GLY A 174 -0.76 45.33 -13.31
CA GLY A 174 0.25 46.04 -12.51
C GLY A 174 0.04 47.55 -12.52
N GLY A 175 0.55 48.23 -11.48
CA GLY A 175 0.52 49.70 -11.34
C GLY A 175 1.46 50.16 -10.21
N THR A 176 1.95 51.40 -10.27
CA THR A 176 2.91 51.95 -9.28
C THR A 176 2.22 52.62 -8.07
N GLY A 177 0.92 52.40 -7.89
CA GLY A 177 0.11 52.91 -6.77
C GLY A 177 -1.39 52.69 -6.98
N GLY A 178 -2.17 52.67 -5.89
CA GLY A 178 -3.63 52.42 -5.90
C GLY A 178 -4.02 50.94 -5.95
N ASP A 179 -5.31 50.66 -6.19
CA ASP A 179 -5.80 49.29 -6.36
C ASP A 179 -5.23 48.68 -7.64
N VAL A 180 -4.38 47.65 -7.49
CA VAL A 180 -3.72 46.97 -8.61
C VAL A 180 -4.39 45.62 -8.85
N THR A 181 -5.00 45.45 -10.03
CA THR A 181 -5.50 44.14 -10.48
C THR A 181 -4.41 43.39 -11.21
N ILE A 182 -4.14 42.15 -10.80
CA ILE A 182 -3.27 41.20 -11.50
C ILE A 182 -4.19 40.18 -12.19
N ASN A 183 -4.15 40.17 -13.52
CA ASN A 183 -4.82 39.19 -14.34
C ASN A 183 -3.85 38.04 -14.64
N VAL A 184 -4.33 36.81 -14.54
CA VAL A 184 -3.60 35.62 -14.98
C VAL A 184 -4.30 35.12 -16.23
N ASP A 185 -3.55 34.97 -17.33
CA ASP A 185 -4.08 34.46 -18.59
C ASP A 185 -4.01 32.92 -18.54
N PHE A 186 -5.16 32.26 -18.42
CA PHE A 186 -5.25 30.81 -18.22
C PHE A 186 -5.50 30.07 -19.54
N GLY A 187 -4.69 29.05 -19.84
CA GLY A 187 -4.93 28.13 -20.95
C GLY A 187 -5.87 26.96 -20.59
N GLY A 188 -7.11 27.20 -20.12
CA GLY A 188 -8.07 26.12 -19.85
C GLY A 188 -9.30 26.51 -19.01
N THR A 189 -10.31 25.61 -18.89
CA THR A 189 -11.63 25.84 -18.25
C THR A 189 -11.74 25.36 -16.79
N GLY A 190 -10.63 25.10 -16.10
CA GLY A 190 -10.64 24.56 -14.74
C GLY A 190 -11.11 25.57 -13.68
N VAL A 191 -12.16 25.22 -12.92
CA VAL A 191 -12.69 26.01 -11.78
C VAL A 191 -12.07 25.58 -10.44
N SER A 192 -10.75 25.66 -10.32
CA SER A 192 -10.05 25.46 -9.05
C SER A 192 -9.49 26.79 -8.54
N ASN A 193 -9.74 27.11 -7.26
CA ASN A 193 -9.15 28.27 -6.57
C ASN A 193 -7.62 28.12 -6.31
N GLN A 194 -6.94 27.22 -7.01
CA GLN A 194 -5.50 27.01 -6.95
C GLN A 194 -4.90 26.97 -8.37
N VAL A 195 -3.78 27.67 -8.55
CA VAL A 195 -3.12 27.91 -9.84
C VAL A 195 -2.58 26.58 -10.41
N SER A 196 -3.23 26.03 -11.44
CA SER A 196 -2.70 24.90 -12.21
C SER A 196 -1.98 25.41 -13.45
N ARG A 197 -0.75 24.95 -13.67
CA ARG A 197 0.11 25.37 -14.79
C ARG A 197 -0.11 24.48 -16.02
N THR A 198 0.05 25.04 -17.21
CA THR A 198 -0.01 24.34 -18.51
C THR A 198 1.19 23.42 -18.77
N ASP A 199 2.22 23.46 -17.92
CA ASP A 199 3.40 22.59 -17.98
C ASP A 199 3.38 21.45 -16.96
N HIS A 200 2.28 21.26 -16.23
CA HIS A 200 2.15 20.10 -15.38
C HIS A 200 1.55 18.95 -16.20
N THR A 201 2.44 18.05 -16.60
CA THR A 201 2.08 16.74 -17.13
C THR A 201 1.45 15.92 -16.01
N HIS A 202 0.18 15.56 -16.16
CA HIS A 202 -0.39 14.48 -15.38
C HIS A 202 0.26 13.17 -15.82
N SER A 203 1.01 12.53 -14.92
CA SER A 203 1.40 11.15 -15.14
C SER A 203 0.19 10.27 -14.90
N GLY A 204 0.07 9.14 -15.62
CA GLY A 204 -0.98 8.16 -15.33
C GLY A 204 -0.99 7.70 -13.86
N SER A 205 0.14 7.82 -13.16
CA SER A 205 0.28 7.54 -11.71
C SER A 205 -0.48 8.50 -10.79
N ASP A 206 -0.89 9.67 -11.27
CA ASP A 206 -1.64 10.66 -10.47
C ASP A 206 -3.13 10.30 -10.34
N ILE A 207 -3.59 9.29 -11.10
CA ILE A 207 -4.95 8.76 -11.02
C ILE A 207 -5.00 7.75 -9.85
N THR A 208 -5.39 8.23 -8.68
CA THR A 208 -5.43 7.42 -7.44
C THR A 208 -6.74 6.63 -7.25
N SER A 209 -7.77 6.92 -8.05
CA SER A 209 -9.02 6.15 -8.16
C SER A 209 -9.87 6.63 -9.35
N GLY A 210 -10.78 5.78 -9.86
CA GLY A 210 -11.72 6.11 -10.94
C GLY A 210 -11.21 5.81 -12.36
N ALA A 211 -12.12 5.85 -13.33
CA ALA A 211 -11.81 5.68 -14.76
C ALA A 211 -11.64 7.05 -15.43
N VAL A 212 -10.65 7.18 -16.33
CA VAL A 212 -10.48 8.37 -17.18
C VAL A 212 -11.43 8.28 -18.38
N SER A 213 -12.08 9.39 -18.75
CA SER A 213 -13.00 9.43 -19.90
C SER A 213 -12.25 9.26 -21.23
N GLU A 214 -12.90 8.60 -22.19
CA GLU A 214 -12.36 8.13 -23.48
C GLU A 214 -11.57 9.16 -24.29
N THR A 215 -11.91 10.44 -24.22
CA THR A 215 -11.28 11.48 -25.05
C THR A 215 -9.84 11.80 -24.64
N ASN A 216 -9.42 11.41 -23.43
CA ASN A 216 -8.13 11.79 -22.86
C ASN A 216 -7.13 10.63 -22.71
N ILE A 217 -7.47 9.44 -23.20
CA ILE A 217 -6.57 8.28 -23.20
C ILE A 217 -6.05 8.08 -24.63
N ASP A 218 -4.74 7.94 -24.79
CA ASP A 218 -4.14 7.56 -26.08
C ASP A 218 -4.79 6.26 -26.57
N PRO A 219 -5.27 6.18 -27.83
CA PRO A 219 -5.87 4.96 -28.38
C PRO A 219 -5.00 3.70 -28.28
N LEU A 220 -3.70 3.84 -28.02
CA LEU A 220 -2.74 2.75 -27.82
C LEU A 220 -2.72 2.19 -26.38
N ILE A 221 -3.40 2.82 -25.42
CA ILE A 221 -3.48 2.35 -24.01
C ILE A 221 -4.84 1.71 -23.76
N THR A 222 -4.86 0.40 -23.55
CA THR A 222 -6.06 -0.40 -23.27
C THR A 222 -6.68 -0.05 -21.92
N ARG A 223 -8.00 0.14 -21.85
CA ARG A 223 -8.72 0.45 -20.60
C ARG A 223 -8.93 -0.80 -19.74
N ASP A 224 -9.10 -0.64 -18.44
CA ASP A 224 -9.37 -1.76 -17.51
C ASP A 224 -10.55 -2.65 -17.96
N GLY A 225 -11.66 -2.03 -18.37
CA GLY A 225 -12.82 -2.73 -18.93
C GLY A 225 -12.60 -3.35 -20.31
N GLU A 226 -11.54 -2.99 -21.02
CA GLU A 226 -11.15 -3.53 -22.33
C GLU A 226 -10.07 -4.61 -22.20
N ILE A 227 -9.30 -4.61 -21.11
CA ILE A 227 -8.22 -5.58 -20.85
C ILE A 227 -8.80 -6.99 -20.77
N MET A 228 -9.76 -7.25 -19.89
CA MET A 228 -10.28 -8.62 -19.72
C MET A 228 -10.98 -9.15 -20.98
N PRO A 229 -11.82 -8.38 -21.71
CA PRO A 229 -12.34 -8.83 -23.00
C PRO A 229 -11.26 -9.10 -24.06
N THR A 230 -10.19 -8.31 -24.10
CA THR A 230 -9.08 -8.49 -25.06
C THR A 230 -8.24 -9.72 -24.71
N VAL A 231 -7.97 -9.93 -23.42
CA VAL A 231 -7.26 -11.11 -22.92
C VAL A 231 -8.08 -12.37 -23.19
N LEU A 232 -9.38 -12.36 -22.85
CA LEU A 232 -10.27 -13.51 -23.09
C LEU A 232 -10.51 -13.76 -24.58
N GLY A 233 -10.56 -12.72 -25.41
CA GLY A 233 -10.72 -12.86 -26.86
C GLY A 233 -9.48 -13.42 -27.57
N ASN A 234 -8.30 -13.28 -26.95
CA ASN A 234 -7.03 -13.82 -27.45
C ASN A 234 -6.53 -15.04 -26.65
N ASP A 235 -7.29 -15.49 -25.65
CA ASP A 235 -7.05 -16.73 -24.92
C ASP A 235 -7.40 -17.92 -25.82
N GLY A 236 -6.37 -18.67 -26.21
CA GLY A 236 -6.43 -19.80 -27.14
C GLY A 236 -5.09 -20.51 -27.27
N ALA A 237 -5.05 -21.61 -28.04
CA ALA A 237 -3.85 -22.43 -28.19
C ALA A 237 -2.62 -21.62 -28.66
N GLY A 238 -1.53 -21.70 -27.89
CA GLY A 238 -0.28 -20.97 -28.17
C GLY A 238 -0.26 -19.51 -27.70
N SER A 239 -1.26 -19.07 -26.92
CA SER A 239 -1.34 -17.70 -26.40
C SER A 239 -0.40 -17.43 -25.22
N THR A 240 0.18 -18.46 -24.58
CA THR A 240 1.03 -18.38 -23.36
C THR A 240 0.32 -17.82 -22.12
N LEU A 241 -1.00 -17.63 -22.23
CA LEU A 241 -1.92 -17.21 -21.18
C LEU A 241 -2.75 -18.38 -20.62
N ASP A 242 -2.43 -19.58 -21.09
CA ASP A 242 -2.97 -20.87 -20.69
C ASP A 242 -2.66 -21.09 -19.19
N ALA A 243 -3.65 -21.55 -18.43
CA ALA A 243 -3.57 -21.68 -16.98
C ALA A 243 -2.67 -22.83 -16.47
N ASP A 244 -1.65 -23.28 -17.22
CA ASP A 244 -0.69 -24.25 -16.71
C ASP A 244 0.78 -23.86 -16.88
N LEU A 245 1.52 -24.14 -15.82
CA LEU A 245 2.94 -23.87 -15.67
C LEU A 245 3.80 -24.99 -16.27
N VAL A 246 3.19 -25.97 -16.95
CA VAL A 246 3.82 -27.29 -17.15
C VAL A 246 4.11 -27.58 -18.61
N ASP A 247 3.29 -27.15 -19.57
CA ASP A 247 3.61 -27.40 -20.99
C ASP A 247 3.11 -26.35 -22.01
N GLY A 248 2.32 -25.36 -21.60
CA GLY A 248 1.88 -24.28 -22.49
C GLY A 248 0.87 -24.72 -23.55
N GLN A 249 0.06 -25.74 -23.25
CA GLN A 249 -1.09 -26.16 -24.05
C GLN A 249 -2.41 -25.83 -23.34
N HIS A 250 -3.50 -25.75 -24.11
CA HIS A 250 -4.82 -25.45 -23.57
C HIS A 250 -5.39 -26.69 -22.85
N ALA A 251 -6.27 -26.50 -21.85
CA ALA A 251 -6.88 -27.64 -21.15
C ALA A 251 -7.67 -28.60 -22.07
N SER A 252 -8.13 -28.12 -23.22
CA SER A 252 -8.72 -28.96 -24.28
C SER A 252 -7.72 -29.90 -24.96
N ASP A 253 -6.44 -29.56 -24.98
CA ASP A 253 -5.37 -30.37 -25.56
C ASP A 253 -4.92 -31.48 -24.58
N ILE A 254 -5.05 -31.23 -23.26
CA ILE A 254 -4.94 -32.28 -22.23
C ILE A 254 -6.07 -33.31 -22.38
N ILE A 255 -7.27 -32.89 -22.80
CA ILE A 255 -8.36 -33.82 -23.12
C ILE A 255 -8.02 -34.63 -24.39
N ALA A 256 -7.38 -34.03 -25.40
CA ALA A 256 -6.91 -34.75 -26.57
C ALA A 256 -5.81 -35.78 -26.24
N ALA A 257 -4.85 -35.43 -25.39
CA ALA A 257 -3.82 -36.35 -24.89
C ALA A 257 -4.39 -37.44 -23.96
N ALA A 258 -5.44 -37.14 -23.19
CA ALA A 258 -6.14 -38.12 -22.36
C ALA A 258 -7.09 -39.04 -23.17
N THR A 259 -7.49 -38.63 -24.38
CA THR A 259 -8.22 -39.49 -25.33
C THR A 259 -7.32 -40.37 -26.19
N ASP A 260 -6.00 -40.19 -26.11
CA ASP A 260 -5.02 -41.06 -26.78
C ASP A 260 -4.82 -42.34 -25.95
N GLU A 261 -5.85 -43.20 -25.94
CA GLU A 261 -5.75 -44.55 -25.40
C GLU A 261 -4.72 -45.31 -26.25
N VAL A 262 -3.49 -45.39 -25.75
CA VAL A 262 -2.32 -45.97 -26.44
C VAL A 262 -2.51 -47.47 -26.78
N ARG A 263 -3.49 -48.13 -26.14
CA ARG A 263 -3.84 -49.51 -26.44
C ARG A 263 -4.67 -49.59 -27.71
N THR A 264 -4.44 -50.62 -28.53
CA THR A 264 -5.22 -50.84 -29.74
C THR A 264 -6.57 -51.49 -29.40
N ALA A 265 -7.67 -50.83 -29.79
CA ALA A 265 -9.02 -51.34 -29.59
C ALA A 265 -9.32 -52.59 -30.44
N ILE A 266 -9.95 -53.59 -29.84
CA ILE A 266 -10.56 -54.75 -30.49
C ILE A 266 -12.08 -54.57 -30.39
N SER A 267 -12.72 -54.37 -31.53
CA SER A 267 -14.17 -54.08 -31.63
C SER A 267 -14.98 -55.16 -32.32
N ALA A 268 -14.34 -56.22 -32.81
CA ALA A 268 -14.99 -57.34 -33.47
C ALA A 268 -14.20 -58.64 -33.25
N CYS A 269 -14.89 -59.78 -33.34
CA CYS A 269 -14.23 -61.08 -33.48
C CYS A 269 -13.64 -61.27 -34.90
N GLY A 270 -12.80 -62.28 -35.07
CA GLY A 270 -12.00 -62.49 -36.28
C GLY A 270 -10.73 -61.62 -36.32
N THR A 271 -10.39 -60.91 -35.23
CA THR A 271 -9.21 -60.04 -35.19
C THR A 271 -7.92 -60.85 -35.12
N ALA A 272 -6.99 -60.54 -36.03
CA ALA A 272 -5.63 -61.04 -35.99
C ALA A 272 -4.70 -59.97 -35.38
N ILE A 273 -4.01 -60.31 -34.30
CA ILE A 273 -2.97 -59.50 -33.66
C ILE A 273 -1.62 -59.95 -34.19
N SER A 274 -1.09 -59.22 -35.16
CA SER A 274 0.18 -59.51 -35.83
C SER A 274 1.33 -58.59 -35.41
N SER A 275 1.10 -57.70 -34.44
CA SER A 275 2.11 -56.78 -33.90
C SER A 275 2.12 -56.84 -32.38
N SER A 276 3.30 -56.79 -31.77
CA SER A 276 3.46 -56.62 -30.33
C SER A 276 2.75 -55.35 -29.85
N GLY A 277 2.30 -55.34 -28.60
CA GLY A 277 1.64 -54.18 -28.02
C GLY A 277 0.53 -54.52 -27.03
N SER A 278 -0.17 -53.49 -26.59
CA SER A 278 -1.30 -53.62 -25.67
C SER A 278 -2.61 -53.41 -26.42
N TYR A 279 -3.56 -54.30 -26.19
CA TYR A 279 -4.86 -54.35 -26.85
C TYR A 279 -5.94 -54.43 -25.80
N TYR A 280 -7.12 -53.91 -26.12
CA TYR A 280 -8.28 -54.02 -25.24
C TYR A 280 -9.57 -54.25 -26.01
N VAL A 281 -10.46 -55.06 -25.45
CA VAL A 281 -11.80 -55.27 -26.01
C VAL A 281 -12.70 -54.10 -25.62
N THR A 282 -13.46 -53.59 -26.60
CA THR A 282 -14.32 -52.40 -26.44
C THR A 282 -15.76 -52.72 -26.05
N GLY A 283 -16.16 -53.99 -26.10
CA GLY A 283 -17.52 -54.44 -25.76
C GLY A 283 -17.66 -55.96 -25.85
N ASN A 284 -18.84 -56.49 -25.56
CA ASN A 284 -19.11 -57.92 -25.75
C ASN A 284 -19.01 -58.28 -27.24
N LEU A 285 -18.29 -59.37 -27.56
CA LEU A 285 -18.08 -59.83 -28.93
C LEU A 285 -18.71 -61.22 -29.12
N THR A 286 -19.24 -61.48 -30.31
CA THR A 286 -19.87 -62.77 -30.65
C THR A 286 -19.43 -63.23 -32.04
N THR A 287 -19.28 -64.54 -32.22
CA THR A 287 -18.78 -65.14 -33.47
C THR A 287 -19.16 -66.62 -33.57
N THR A 288 -19.05 -67.19 -34.77
CA THR A 288 -19.21 -68.64 -35.07
C THR A 288 -17.87 -69.29 -35.46
N GLY A 289 -16.77 -68.63 -35.11
CA GLY A 289 -15.41 -69.00 -35.46
C GLY A 289 -14.43 -68.31 -34.51
N THR A 290 -13.12 -68.43 -34.75
CA THR A 290 -12.13 -67.92 -33.80
C THR A 290 -12.25 -66.40 -33.58
N CYS A 291 -12.35 -65.96 -32.32
CA CYS A 291 -12.57 -64.54 -32.02
C CYS A 291 -11.29 -63.70 -32.11
N ILE A 292 -10.23 -64.07 -31.40
CA ILE A 292 -8.94 -63.37 -31.47
C ILE A 292 -7.83 -64.38 -31.79
N THR A 293 -7.02 -64.09 -32.81
CA THR A 293 -5.82 -64.86 -33.14
C THR A 293 -4.59 -64.00 -32.90
N VAL A 294 -3.62 -64.49 -32.14
CA VAL A 294 -2.36 -63.80 -31.82
C VAL A 294 -1.21 -64.49 -32.52
N THR A 295 -0.49 -63.75 -33.35
CA THR A 295 0.66 -64.22 -34.13
C THR A 295 1.89 -63.32 -33.95
N ALA A 296 1.94 -62.53 -32.88
CA ALA A 296 3.11 -61.76 -32.47
C ALA A 296 3.43 -61.98 -30.98
N ASP A 297 4.72 -61.96 -30.64
CA ASP A 297 5.18 -62.00 -29.25
C ASP A 297 4.88 -60.69 -28.50
N ASN A 298 4.98 -60.70 -27.17
CA ASN A 298 4.89 -59.49 -26.33
C ASN A 298 3.55 -58.74 -26.50
N VAL A 299 2.45 -59.47 -26.39
CA VAL A 299 1.08 -58.94 -26.53
C VAL A 299 0.37 -58.95 -25.19
N THR A 300 -0.32 -57.88 -24.85
CA THR A 300 -1.29 -57.86 -23.74
C THR A 300 -2.68 -57.65 -24.29
N ILE A 301 -3.63 -58.49 -23.89
CA ILE A 301 -5.05 -58.40 -24.23
C ILE A 301 -5.82 -58.21 -22.93
N ASP A 302 -6.39 -57.02 -22.75
CA ASP A 302 -7.34 -56.76 -21.68
C ASP A 302 -8.77 -56.91 -22.20
N LEU A 303 -9.50 -57.90 -21.68
CA LEU A 303 -10.90 -58.11 -22.04
C LEU A 303 -11.83 -57.07 -21.37
N MET A 304 -11.31 -56.21 -20.49
CA MET A 304 -12.01 -55.05 -19.88
C MET A 304 -13.33 -55.41 -19.19
N GLY A 305 -13.47 -56.66 -18.72
CA GLY A 305 -14.66 -57.21 -18.09
C GLY A 305 -15.71 -57.75 -19.07
N PHE A 306 -15.50 -57.62 -20.38
CA PHE A 306 -16.44 -58.07 -21.41
C PHE A 306 -16.39 -59.58 -21.67
N VAL A 307 -17.37 -60.04 -22.44
CA VAL A 307 -17.57 -61.44 -22.82
C VAL A 307 -17.26 -61.64 -24.31
N LEU A 308 -16.38 -62.60 -24.61
CA LEU A 308 -16.25 -63.21 -25.93
C LEU A 308 -17.13 -64.45 -25.98
N THR A 309 -18.04 -64.51 -26.95
CA THR A 309 -19.02 -65.61 -27.06
C THR A 309 -18.92 -66.30 -28.42
N GLY A 310 -18.62 -67.60 -28.42
CA GLY A 310 -18.73 -68.45 -29.61
C GLY A 310 -20.13 -69.05 -29.77
N ASP A 311 -20.30 -69.95 -30.73
CA ASP A 311 -21.55 -70.66 -30.99
C ASP A 311 -21.59 -72.09 -30.39
N GLY A 312 -20.51 -72.51 -29.72
CA GLY A 312 -20.32 -73.82 -29.12
C GLY A 312 -20.05 -74.94 -30.13
N ALA A 313 -19.84 -74.60 -31.41
CA ALA A 313 -19.71 -75.55 -32.51
C ALA A 313 -18.40 -75.37 -33.30
N GLY A 314 -18.03 -76.40 -34.07
CA GLY A 314 -16.80 -76.35 -34.87
C GLY A 314 -15.51 -76.49 -34.05
N ALA A 315 -14.38 -76.19 -34.68
CA ALA A 315 -13.04 -76.25 -34.08
C ALA A 315 -12.45 -74.84 -34.00
N ASP A 316 -13.09 -73.99 -33.20
CA ASP A 316 -12.78 -72.58 -33.05
C ASP A 316 -12.29 -72.22 -31.64
N TYR A 317 -11.76 -71.00 -31.50
CA TYR A 317 -11.14 -70.56 -30.25
C TYR A 317 -11.63 -69.17 -29.85
N GLY A 318 -11.88 -68.95 -28.57
CA GLY A 318 -12.11 -67.59 -28.11
C GLY A 318 -10.86 -66.74 -28.30
N ILE A 319 -9.73 -67.22 -27.79
CA ILE A 319 -8.43 -66.61 -28.01
C ILE A 319 -7.43 -67.69 -28.38
N TYR A 320 -6.81 -67.55 -29.55
CA TYR A 320 -5.81 -68.46 -30.06
C TYR A 320 -4.43 -67.81 -30.10
N ILE A 321 -3.51 -68.28 -29.26
CA ILE A 321 -2.11 -67.86 -29.22
C ILE A 321 -1.31 -68.88 -30.06
N ASN A 322 -0.94 -68.48 -31.28
CA ASN A 322 -0.43 -69.38 -32.30
C ASN A 322 1.07 -69.20 -32.53
N ASN A 323 1.88 -70.13 -32.03
CA ASN A 323 3.33 -70.19 -32.20
C ASN A 323 4.07 -68.91 -31.78
N VAL A 324 3.60 -68.27 -30.71
CA VAL A 324 4.20 -67.08 -30.10
C VAL A 324 4.24 -67.18 -28.58
N SER A 325 5.02 -66.28 -27.98
CA SER A 325 5.38 -66.27 -26.57
C SER A 325 5.15 -64.90 -25.93
N ASN A 326 5.15 -64.87 -24.59
CA ASN A 326 4.95 -63.67 -23.77
C ASN A 326 3.64 -62.93 -24.08
N VAL A 327 2.54 -63.69 -24.23
CA VAL A 327 1.19 -63.14 -24.39
C VAL A 327 0.45 -63.16 -23.05
N GLU A 328 -0.14 -62.03 -22.67
CA GLU A 328 -1.01 -61.90 -21.51
C GLU A 328 -2.46 -61.70 -21.92
N VAL A 329 -3.36 -62.46 -21.32
CA VAL A 329 -4.82 -62.28 -21.44
C VAL A 329 -5.38 -62.04 -20.04
N LYS A 330 -6.16 -60.97 -19.88
CA LYS A 330 -6.71 -60.61 -18.57
C LYS A 330 -8.13 -60.06 -18.57
N ASN A 331 -8.77 -60.13 -17.41
CA ASN A 331 -10.00 -59.42 -17.03
C ASN A 331 -11.20 -59.63 -17.96
N GLY A 332 -11.79 -60.82 -18.02
CA GLY A 332 -13.03 -61.00 -18.79
C GLY A 332 -13.55 -62.41 -18.83
N THR A 333 -14.48 -62.66 -19.76
CA THR A 333 -15.12 -63.97 -19.92
C THR A 333 -14.95 -64.46 -21.35
N VAL A 334 -14.62 -65.74 -21.52
CA VAL A 334 -14.53 -66.40 -22.82
C VAL A 334 -15.40 -67.66 -22.77
N ALA A 335 -16.46 -67.68 -23.56
CA ALA A 335 -17.52 -68.68 -23.43
C ALA A 335 -18.03 -69.24 -24.76
N ASN A 336 -18.55 -70.47 -24.71
CA ASN A 336 -19.17 -71.14 -25.85
C ASN A 336 -18.25 -71.27 -27.09
N PHE A 337 -16.95 -71.51 -26.91
CA PHE A 337 -16.06 -71.89 -28.03
C PHE A 337 -15.74 -73.39 -27.96
N TYR A 338 -15.11 -73.96 -28.99
CA TYR A 338 -14.48 -75.27 -28.82
C TYR A 338 -13.41 -75.25 -27.73
N ARG A 339 -12.48 -74.29 -27.76
CA ARG A 339 -11.66 -73.96 -26.57
C ARG A 339 -11.78 -72.49 -26.25
N GLY A 340 -11.93 -72.16 -24.97
CA GLY A 340 -12.00 -70.77 -24.54
C GLY A 340 -10.71 -70.04 -24.90
N LEU A 341 -9.61 -70.45 -24.30
CA LEU A 341 -8.28 -69.94 -24.61
C LEU A 341 -7.35 -71.10 -24.97
N TYR A 342 -6.72 -71.02 -26.13
CA TYR A 342 -5.77 -72.02 -26.59
C TYR A 342 -4.42 -71.38 -26.90
N ALA A 343 -3.36 -71.84 -26.24
CA ALA A 343 -1.99 -71.50 -26.59
C ALA A 343 -1.22 -72.73 -27.02
N TYR A 344 -0.61 -72.63 -28.19
CA TYR A 344 0.23 -73.67 -28.77
C TYR A 344 1.50 -73.05 -29.35
N ASN A 345 2.64 -73.60 -28.98
CA ASN A 345 3.93 -73.27 -29.56
C ASN A 345 4.66 -74.56 -29.95
N GLY A 346 4.79 -74.79 -31.25
CA GLY A 346 5.45 -75.98 -31.80
C GLY A 346 6.97 -76.00 -31.66
N SER A 347 7.60 -74.91 -31.18
CA SER A 347 9.05 -74.79 -31.04
C SER A 347 9.60 -75.43 -29.74
N ALA A 348 8.74 -75.93 -28.84
CA ALA A 348 9.10 -76.54 -27.56
C ALA A 348 10.04 -75.70 -26.65
N THR A 349 10.10 -74.38 -26.88
CA THR A 349 10.83 -73.40 -26.05
C THR A 349 9.85 -72.63 -25.17
N GLU A 350 10.37 -71.94 -24.17
CA GLU A 350 9.60 -71.19 -23.17
C GLU A 350 8.56 -70.26 -23.83
N SER A 351 7.28 -70.45 -23.49
CA SER A 351 6.21 -69.60 -24.02
C SER A 351 5.80 -68.51 -23.06
N SER A 352 5.91 -68.73 -21.75
CA SER A 352 5.75 -67.68 -20.74
C SER A 352 4.45 -66.88 -20.87
N ASN A 353 3.38 -67.52 -21.36
CA ASN A 353 2.08 -66.87 -21.51
C ASN A 353 1.39 -66.74 -20.16
N ARG A 354 0.59 -65.68 -19.99
CA ARG A 354 -0.09 -65.36 -18.74
C ARG A 354 -1.58 -65.24 -18.97
N VAL A 355 -2.37 -65.93 -18.15
CA VAL A 355 -3.83 -65.78 -18.12
C VAL A 355 -4.24 -65.41 -16.71
N THR A 356 -4.77 -64.20 -16.54
CA THR A 356 -5.05 -63.63 -15.21
C THR A 356 -6.48 -63.11 -15.12
N ASN A 357 -7.26 -63.49 -14.11
CA ASN A 357 -8.62 -62.97 -13.90
C ASN A 357 -9.54 -63.19 -15.12
N VAL A 358 -9.50 -64.38 -15.71
CA VAL A 358 -10.35 -64.80 -16.85
C VAL A 358 -11.34 -65.88 -16.41
N ARG A 359 -12.59 -65.76 -16.88
CA ARG A 359 -13.65 -66.78 -16.74
C ARG A 359 -13.81 -67.55 -18.05
N ALA A 360 -13.34 -68.80 -18.10
CA ALA A 360 -13.51 -69.68 -19.25
C ALA A 360 -14.72 -70.61 -19.02
N MET A 361 -15.84 -70.33 -19.67
CA MET A 361 -17.15 -70.88 -19.30
C MET A 361 -17.81 -71.65 -20.45
N ALA A 362 -18.42 -72.80 -20.18
CA ALA A 362 -19.29 -73.49 -21.14
C ALA A 362 -18.66 -73.77 -22.52
N ASN A 363 -17.33 -73.98 -22.58
CA ASN A 363 -16.66 -74.34 -23.82
C ASN A 363 -16.86 -75.84 -24.11
N SER A 364 -17.02 -76.21 -25.38
CA SER A 364 -17.29 -77.60 -25.80
C SER A 364 -16.07 -78.53 -25.74
N SER A 365 -14.92 -77.99 -25.33
CA SER A 365 -13.71 -78.71 -24.93
C SER A 365 -13.06 -78.00 -23.74
N GLN A 366 -11.76 -77.69 -23.78
CA GLN A 366 -11.07 -77.08 -22.62
C GLN A 366 -11.45 -75.60 -22.42
N GLY A 367 -11.50 -75.18 -21.15
CA GLY A 367 -11.65 -73.77 -20.80
C GLY A 367 -10.38 -72.97 -21.11
N ILE A 368 -9.30 -73.25 -20.39
CA ILE A 368 -7.97 -72.67 -20.61
C ILE A 368 -7.00 -73.81 -20.96
N TYR A 369 -6.47 -73.82 -22.17
CA TYR A 369 -5.59 -74.86 -22.70
C TYR A 369 -4.25 -74.28 -23.14
N LEU A 370 -3.29 -74.23 -22.22
CA LEU A 370 -1.93 -73.75 -22.47
C LEU A 370 -0.99 -74.95 -22.59
N VAL A 371 -0.77 -75.43 -23.81
CA VAL A 371 0.05 -76.65 -24.04
C VAL A 371 1.54 -76.36 -23.89
N SER A 372 1.94 -75.11 -24.15
CA SER A 372 3.34 -74.70 -24.12
C SER A 372 3.96 -74.67 -22.71
N TYR A 373 5.24 -74.34 -22.61
CA TYR A 373 6.00 -74.38 -21.35
C TYR A 373 5.98 -73.05 -20.57
N ASN A 374 6.15 -73.15 -19.25
CA ASN A 374 6.40 -72.03 -18.32
C ASN A 374 5.28 -70.97 -18.26
N ASN A 375 4.01 -71.37 -18.40
CA ASN A 375 2.91 -70.40 -18.37
C ASN A 375 2.49 -70.04 -16.93
N LEU A 376 1.77 -68.94 -16.79
CA LEU A 376 1.08 -68.56 -15.56
C LEU A 376 -0.43 -68.56 -15.80
N VAL A 377 -1.17 -69.31 -14.99
CA VAL A 377 -2.63 -69.21 -14.90
C VAL A 377 -2.97 -68.80 -13.47
N LYS A 378 -3.52 -67.60 -13.31
CA LYS A 378 -3.78 -67.01 -12.00
C LYS A 378 -5.17 -66.39 -11.88
N GLU A 379 -5.83 -66.56 -10.74
CA GLU A 379 -7.10 -65.89 -10.43
C GLU A 379 -8.20 -66.15 -11.47
N CYS A 380 -8.11 -67.27 -12.20
CA CYS A 380 -9.07 -67.62 -13.24
C CYS A 380 -10.17 -68.55 -12.71
N ALA A 381 -11.31 -68.53 -13.38
CA ALA A 381 -12.39 -69.49 -13.18
C ALA A 381 -12.62 -70.29 -14.46
N ALA A 382 -12.57 -71.62 -14.40
CA ALA A 382 -12.91 -72.48 -15.52
C ALA A 382 -14.10 -73.37 -15.15
N ALA A 383 -15.25 -73.14 -15.77
CA ALA A 383 -16.46 -73.83 -15.37
C ALA A 383 -17.38 -74.28 -16.49
N ASP A 384 -18.11 -75.35 -16.20
CA ASP A 384 -19.11 -75.95 -17.09
C ASP A 384 -18.53 -76.30 -18.48
N ASN A 385 -17.21 -76.49 -18.59
CA ASN A 385 -16.57 -76.89 -19.84
C ASN A 385 -16.73 -78.39 -20.06
N VAL A 386 -16.95 -78.82 -21.30
CA VAL A 386 -17.09 -80.25 -21.62
C VAL A 386 -15.74 -80.96 -21.53
N GLY A 387 -14.63 -80.26 -21.77
CA GLY A 387 -13.27 -80.74 -21.57
C GLY A 387 -12.69 -80.36 -20.21
N ASP A 388 -11.36 -80.31 -20.12
CA ASP A 388 -10.68 -79.93 -18.89
C ASP A 388 -10.93 -78.45 -18.56
N GLY A 389 -11.01 -78.10 -17.28
CA GLY A 389 -11.16 -76.70 -16.88
C GLY A 389 -9.91 -75.88 -17.25
N ILE A 390 -8.78 -76.24 -16.62
CA ILE A 390 -7.48 -75.60 -16.83
C ILE A 390 -6.43 -76.67 -17.14
N TYR A 391 -5.70 -76.48 -18.23
CA TYR A 391 -4.50 -77.22 -18.59
C TYR A 391 -3.34 -76.26 -18.72
N ALA A 392 -2.27 -76.49 -17.96
CA ALA A 392 -1.01 -75.79 -18.10
C ALA A 392 0.11 -76.81 -18.36
N GLY A 393 0.87 -76.59 -19.43
CA GLY A 393 2.03 -77.41 -19.82
C GLY A 393 3.18 -77.34 -18.80
N ALA A 394 4.28 -78.00 -19.10
CA ALA A 394 5.35 -78.23 -18.12
C ALA A 394 6.02 -76.93 -17.64
N GLY A 395 6.48 -76.95 -16.38
CA GLY A 395 7.09 -75.79 -15.71
C GLY A 395 6.14 -74.63 -15.40
N SER A 396 4.82 -74.81 -15.58
CA SER A 396 3.86 -73.72 -15.40
C SER A 396 3.52 -73.46 -13.93
N THR A 397 3.05 -72.25 -13.64
CA THR A 397 2.45 -71.90 -12.34
C THR A 397 0.94 -71.76 -12.49
N VAL A 398 0.20 -72.56 -11.73
CA VAL A 398 -1.26 -72.55 -11.67
C VAL A 398 -1.67 -72.18 -10.25
N THR A 399 -2.12 -70.95 -10.04
CA THR A 399 -2.34 -70.40 -8.69
C THR A 399 -3.64 -69.63 -8.51
N ASN A 400 -4.29 -69.78 -7.35
CA ASN A 400 -5.52 -69.05 -7.00
C ASN A 400 -6.68 -69.23 -8.01
N ASN A 401 -6.75 -70.36 -8.70
CA ASN A 401 -7.81 -70.61 -9.69
C ASN A 401 -8.95 -71.44 -9.12
N THR A 402 -10.14 -71.31 -9.71
CA THR A 402 -11.30 -72.14 -9.39
C THR A 402 -11.74 -72.93 -10.62
N ALA A 403 -11.81 -74.25 -10.54
CA ALA A 403 -12.31 -75.10 -11.62
C ALA A 403 -13.50 -75.95 -11.16
N TYR A 404 -14.66 -75.84 -11.81
CA TYR A 404 -15.84 -76.59 -11.38
C TYR A 404 -16.79 -77.01 -12.48
N ASN A 405 -17.54 -78.08 -12.22
CA ASN A 405 -18.50 -78.67 -13.17
C ASN A 405 -17.91 -79.02 -14.56
N ASN A 406 -16.59 -79.18 -14.66
CA ASN A 406 -15.97 -79.54 -15.94
C ASN A 406 -16.09 -81.05 -16.18
N GLN A 407 -16.34 -81.46 -17.42
CA GLN A 407 -16.62 -82.85 -17.79
C GLN A 407 -15.40 -83.60 -18.36
N GLY A 408 -14.30 -82.88 -18.63
CA GLY A 408 -13.05 -83.48 -19.07
C GLY A 408 -12.37 -84.30 -17.98
N THR A 409 -11.26 -84.95 -18.33
CA THR A 409 -10.49 -85.81 -17.42
C THR A 409 -10.05 -85.07 -16.14
N ARG A 410 -9.80 -83.77 -16.23
CA ARG A 410 -9.14 -82.96 -15.19
C ARG A 410 -9.88 -81.64 -14.96
N GLY A 411 -10.13 -81.29 -13.70
CA GLY A 411 -10.55 -79.93 -13.35
C GLY A 411 -9.41 -78.94 -13.59
N ILE A 412 -8.27 -79.20 -12.94
CA ILE A 412 -7.02 -78.45 -13.09
C ILE A 412 -5.89 -79.42 -13.36
N TYR A 413 -5.05 -79.11 -14.34
CA TYR A 413 -3.86 -79.87 -14.69
C TYR A 413 -2.63 -78.98 -14.75
N GLY A 414 -1.63 -79.31 -13.95
CA GLY A 414 -0.25 -78.85 -14.12
C GLY A 414 0.61 -80.02 -14.60
N ASP A 415 1.26 -79.87 -15.75
CA ASP A 415 2.18 -80.89 -16.24
C ASP A 415 3.49 -80.92 -15.42
N THR A 416 4.45 -81.72 -15.85
CA THR A 416 5.74 -81.99 -15.21
C THR A 416 6.42 -80.71 -14.73
N GLY A 417 6.90 -80.73 -13.48
CA GLY A 417 7.64 -79.60 -12.89
C GLY A 417 6.81 -78.33 -12.62
N SER A 418 5.47 -78.42 -12.58
CA SER A 418 4.61 -77.25 -12.37
C SER A 418 4.46 -76.87 -10.90
N THR A 419 4.08 -75.63 -10.61
CA THR A 419 3.62 -75.20 -9.27
C THR A 419 2.11 -75.06 -9.28
N VAL A 420 1.40 -75.91 -8.55
CA VAL A 420 -0.06 -75.92 -8.44
C VAL A 420 -0.45 -75.56 -7.00
N THR A 421 -0.84 -74.31 -6.77
CA THR A 421 -1.03 -73.80 -5.41
C THR A 421 -2.31 -72.98 -5.22
N ASN A 422 -2.92 -73.04 -4.03
CA ASN A 422 -4.10 -72.23 -3.67
C ASN A 422 -5.30 -72.36 -4.63
N ASN A 423 -5.43 -73.46 -5.37
CA ASN A 423 -6.55 -73.64 -6.30
C ASN A 423 -7.72 -74.36 -5.61
N THR A 424 -8.93 -74.09 -6.11
CA THR A 424 -10.16 -74.77 -5.69
C THR A 424 -10.74 -75.58 -6.86
N ALA A 425 -10.86 -76.90 -6.72
CA ALA A 425 -11.47 -77.75 -7.74
C ALA A 425 -12.66 -78.52 -7.17
N TYR A 426 -13.86 -78.36 -7.74
CA TYR A 426 -15.04 -79.05 -7.22
C TYR A 426 -16.07 -79.44 -8.27
N ASN A 427 -16.86 -80.48 -7.99
CA ASN A 427 -17.89 -80.99 -8.90
C ASN A 427 -17.36 -81.33 -10.32
N ASN A 428 -16.05 -81.53 -10.50
CA ASN A 428 -15.51 -81.95 -11.79
C ASN A 428 -15.82 -83.43 -11.99
N GLN A 429 -16.28 -83.78 -13.19
CA GLN A 429 -16.82 -85.10 -13.50
C GLN A 429 -15.74 -86.09 -14.00
N GLY A 430 -14.54 -85.58 -14.26
CA GLY A 430 -13.39 -86.39 -14.67
C GLY A 430 -12.74 -87.20 -13.55
N THR A 431 -11.66 -87.89 -13.95
CA THR A 431 -10.83 -88.72 -13.07
C THR A 431 -10.11 -87.91 -11.98
N TYR A 432 -9.81 -86.64 -12.21
CA TYR A 432 -9.03 -85.82 -11.27
C TYR A 432 -9.65 -84.43 -11.11
N GLY A 433 -9.87 -84.00 -9.86
CA GLY A 433 -10.15 -82.59 -9.54
C GLY A 433 -8.93 -81.74 -9.86
N ILE A 434 -7.78 -82.08 -9.27
CA ILE A 434 -6.48 -81.49 -9.54
C ILE A 434 -5.48 -82.61 -9.86
N LEU A 435 -4.83 -82.56 -11.02
CA LEU A 435 -3.69 -83.40 -11.37
C LEU A 435 -2.43 -82.55 -11.50
N ALA A 436 -1.37 -82.93 -10.80
CA ALA A 436 -0.03 -82.39 -11.01
C ALA A 436 0.93 -83.54 -11.34
N ASN A 437 1.70 -83.43 -12.42
CA ASN A 437 2.62 -84.49 -12.84
C ASN A 437 3.97 -84.45 -12.09
N ALA A 438 4.83 -85.43 -12.38
CA ALA A 438 6.14 -85.62 -11.76
C ALA A 438 6.94 -84.32 -11.60
N GLY A 439 7.60 -84.17 -10.44
CA GLY A 439 8.41 -82.99 -10.13
C GLY A 439 7.62 -81.71 -9.81
N SER A 440 6.29 -81.76 -9.77
CA SER A 440 5.46 -80.60 -9.44
C SER A 440 5.39 -80.29 -7.93
N THR A 441 5.20 -79.03 -7.58
CA THR A 441 4.87 -78.59 -6.22
C THR A 441 3.36 -78.43 -6.09
N VAL A 442 2.72 -79.13 -5.15
CA VAL A 442 1.26 -79.06 -4.91
C VAL A 442 0.99 -78.63 -3.48
N THR A 443 0.50 -77.41 -3.28
CA THR A 443 0.34 -76.83 -1.93
C THR A 443 -0.97 -76.05 -1.77
N ASN A 444 -1.60 -76.10 -0.60
CA ASN A 444 -2.76 -75.27 -0.24
C ASN A 444 -3.97 -75.35 -1.19
N ASN A 445 -4.15 -76.46 -1.90
CA ASN A 445 -5.30 -76.62 -2.79
C ASN A 445 -6.50 -77.21 -2.05
N THR A 446 -7.71 -76.78 -2.43
CA THR A 446 -8.98 -77.29 -1.93
C THR A 446 -9.64 -78.11 -3.04
N ALA A 447 -9.96 -79.38 -2.77
CA ALA A 447 -10.70 -80.21 -3.72
C ALA A 447 -11.82 -80.97 -3.05
N TYR A 448 -13.06 -80.83 -3.53
CA TYR A 448 -14.24 -81.46 -2.94
C TYR A 448 -15.28 -81.83 -4.00
N ASN A 449 -16.08 -82.87 -3.76
CA ASN A 449 -17.15 -83.33 -4.67
C ASN A 449 -16.72 -83.59 -6.12
N ASN A 450 -15.44 -83.82 -6.39
CA ASN A 450 -15.00 -84.30 -7.69
C ASN A 450 -15.35 -85.79 -7.82
N GLN A 451 -15.77 -86.25 -9.00
CA GLN A 451 -16.21 -87.64 -9.20
C GLN A 451 -15.07 -88.64 -9.01
N GLY A 452 -13.86 -88.30 -9.46
CA GLY A 452 -12.65 -89.09 -9.24
C GLY A 452 -11.81 -88.62 -8.04
N TYR A 453 -10.48 -88.67 -8.18
CA TYR A 453 -9.56 -88.21 -7.15
C TYR A 453 -9.68 -86.69 -6.94
N GLY A 454 -9.74 -86.22 -5.69
CA GLY A 454 -9.74 -84.79 -5.40
C GLY A 454 -8.45 -84.11 -5.88
N ILE A 455 -7.30 -84.60 -5.39
CA ILE A 455 -5.96 -84.17 -5.79
C ILE A 455 -5.11 -85.41 -6.06
N TYR A 456 -4.44 -85.46 -7.20
CA TYR A 456 -3.49 -86.50 -7.56
C TYR A 456 -2.15 -85.85 -7.95
N ALA A 457 -1.07 -86.27 -7.30
CA ALA A 457 0.29 -85.92 -7.66
C ALA A 457 0.96 -87.17 -8.23
N SER A 458 1.34 -87.15 -9.51
CA SER A 458 2.02 -88.29 -10.12
C SER A 458 3.47 -88.36 -9.69
N THR A 459 3.99 -89.58 -9.61
CA THR A 459 5.42 -89.86 -9.32
C THR A 459 6.30 -89.62 -10.51
#